data_AF-A0A7X4E1V6-F1
#
_entry.id   AF-A0A7X4E1V6-F1
#
_cell.length_a   1.000
_cell.length_b   1.000
_cell.length_c   1.000
_cell.angle_alpha   90.00
_cell.angle_beta   90.00
_cell.angle_gamma   90.00
#
_symmetry.space_group_name_H-M   'P 1'
#
loop_
_entity.id
_entity.type
_entity.pdbx_description
1 polymer ?
#
loop_
_entity_poly.entity_id
_entity_poly.type
_entity_poly.pdbx_seq_one_letter_code
_entity_poly.pdbx_strand_id
1 'polypeptide(L)' 'MTPISLKMPRRLALEVSEAARRRGVSRSALIREVLEAFLRAEMAEEPASALSRTADLAGAFAGPADLSVNPDYMRDFGR' A
#
# COMPACT_ATOMS: atom_id res chain seq x y z
N MET A 1 -17.34 -1.97 2.92
CA MET A 1 -16.76 -2.84 3.97
C MET A 1 -17.32 -4.24 3.76
N THR A 2 -16.45 -5.25 3.75
CA THR A 2 -16.86 -6.65 3.62
C THR A 2 -16.74 -7.33 4.99
N PRO A 3 -17.80 -7.94 5.54
CA PRO A 3 -17.73 -8.57 6.86
C PRO A 3 -16.90 -9.86 6.80
N ILE A 4 -16.12 -10.11 7.84
CA ILE A 4 -15.37 -11.36 8.02
C ILE A 4 -15.70 -11.96 9.40
N SER A 5 -15.69 -13.28 9.49
CA SER A 5 -15.77 -13.99 10.77
C SER A 5 -14.38 -14.49 11.15
N LEU A 6 -13.88 -14.06 12.30
CA LEU A 6 -12.55 -14.41 12.80
C LEU A 6 -12.68 -15.25 14.07
N LYS A 7 -12.24 -16.51 14.03
CA LYS A 7 -12.09 -17.33 15.23
C LYS A 7 -10.85 -16.87 15.99
N MET A 8 -10.98 -16.70 17.30
CA MET A 8 -9.86 -16.31 18.17
C MET A 8 -9.95 -16.96 19.55
N PRO A 9 -8.82 -17.22 20.22
CA PRO A 9 -8.81 -17.66 21.60
C PRO A 9 -9.56 -16.66 22.51
N ARG A 10 -10.30 -17.17 23.49
CA ARG A 10 -11.08 -16.32 24.42
C ARG A 10 -10.22 -15.24 25.10
N ARG A 11 -8.99 -15.60 25.49
CA ARG A 11 -8.02 -14.68 26.10
C ARG A 11 -7.74 -13.48 25.18
N LEU A 12 -7.45 -13.73 23.91
CA LEU A 12 -7.17 -12.68 22.92
C LEU A 12 -8.40 -11.78 22.69
N ALA A 13 -9.60 -12.38 22.64
CA ALA A 13 -10.83 -11.62 22.47
C ALA A 13 -11.07 -10.62 23.61
N LEU A 14 -10.72 -11.00 24.84
CA LEU A 14 -10.79 -10.13 26.02
C LEU A 14 -9.75 -9.01 25.93
N GLU A 15 -8.51 -9.33 25.58
CA GLU A 15 -7.44 -8.34 25.42
C GLU A 15 -7.77 -7.28 24.37
N VAL A 16 -8.31 -7.70 23.22
CA VAL A 16 -8.78 -6.78 22.16
C VAL A 16 -9.93 -5.91 22.65
N SER A 17 -10.85 -6.48 23.42
CA SER A 17 -11.99 -5.73 23.98
C SER A 17 -11.54 -4.66 24.96
N GLU A 18 -10.60 -4.99 25.86
CA GLU A 18 -10.03 -4.02 26.81
C GLU A 18 -9.18 -2.95 26.11
N ALA A 19 -8.41 -3.32 25.08
CA ALA A 19 -7.64 -2.36 24.30
C ALA A 19 -8.57 -1.39 23.55
N ALA A 20 -9.63 -1.89 22.92
CA ALA A 20 -10.63 -1.08 22.23
C ALA A 20 -11.34 -0.11 23.20
N ARG A 21 -11.74 -0.63 24.39
CA ARG A 21 -12.35 0.18 25.46
C ARG A 21 -11.42 1.29 25.94
N ARG A 22 -10.15 0.98 26.21
CA ARG A 22 -9.15 1.98 26.65
C ARG A 22 -8.91 3.07 25.60
N ARG A 23 -8.99 2.73 24.31
CA ARG A 23 -8.83 3.67 23.19
C ARG A 23 -10.13 4.40 22.80
N GLY A 24 -11.29 4.03 23.36
CA GLY A 24 -12.57 4.62 23.01
C GLY A 24 -13.05 4.27 21.59
N VAL A 25 -12.60 3.15 21.02
CA VAL A 25 -12.96 2.69 19.67
C VAL A 25 -13.68 1.35 19.69
N SER A 26 -14.33 0.98 18.58
CA SER A 26 -14.93 -0.35 18.46
C SER A 26 -13.88 -1.45 18.24
N ARG A 27 -14.19 -2.69 18.61
CA ARG A 27 -13.32 -3.85 18.35
C ARG A 27 -12.96 -3.99 16.87
N SER A 28 -13.93 -3.82 15.99
CA SER A 28 -13.73 -3.91 14.54
C SER A 28 -12.89 -2.74 13.99
N ALA A 29 -12.94 -1.56 14.62
CA ALA A 29 -12.06 -0.45 14.26
C ALA A 29 -10.61 -0.77 14.66
N LEU A 30 -10.40 -1.22 15.90
CA LEU A 30 -9.07 -1.60 16.38
C LEU A 30 -8.45 -2.74 15.54
N ILE A 31 -9.20 -3.81 15.28
CA ILE A 31 -8.71 -4.95 14.48
C ILE A 31 -8.32 -4.49 13.07
N ARG A 32 -9.12 -3.62 12.46
CA ARG A 32 -8.84 -3.10 11.12
C ARG A 32 -7.59 -2.23 11.10
N GLU A 33 -7.45 -1.30 12.05
CA GLU A 33 -6.27 -0.45 12.18
C GLU A 33 -4.98 -1.29 12.27
N VAL A 34 -5.00 -2.33 13.11
CA VAL A 34 -3.85 -3.23 13.29
C VAL A 34 -3.56 -4.02 12.01
N LEU A 35 -4.57 -4.54 11.33
CA LEU A 35 -4.39 -5.27 10.07
C LEU A 35 -3.83 -4.37 8.96
N GLU A 36 -4.36 -3.15 8.82
CA GLU A 36 -3.87 -2.17 7.84
C GLU A 36 -2.43 -1.77 8.13
N ALA A 37 -2.08 -1.54 9.40
CA ALA A 37 -0.71 -1.21 9.81
C ALA A 37 0.26 -2.37 9.55
N PHE A 38 -0.15 -3.60 9.87
CA PHE A 38 0.65 -4.80 9.64
C PHE A 38 0.92 -5.03 8.14
N LEU A 39 -0.12 -5.00 7.32
CA LEU A 39 0.01 -5.18 5.87
C LEU A 39 0.85 -4.08 5.21
N ARG A 40 0.71 -2.83 5.67
CA ARG A 40 1.54 -1.74 5.18
C ARG A 40 3.01 -1.93 5.54
N ALA A 41 3.30 -2.45 6.73
CA ALA A 41 4.66 -2.77 7.15
C ALA A 41 5.25 -3.93 6.32
N GLU A 42 4.51 -5.01 6.11
CA GLU A 42 4.96 -6.12 5.24
C GLU A 42 5.20 -5.65 3.80
N MET A 43 4.30 -4.84 3.23
CA MET A 43 4.47 -4.28 1.89
C MET A 43 5.63 -3.29 1.79
N ALA A 44 6.04 -2.67 2.89
CA ALA A 44 7.20 -1.77 2.92
C ALA A 44 8.53 -2.54 2.95
N GLU A 45 8.54 -3.80 3.40
CA GLU A 45 9.71 -4.67 3.37
C GLU A 45 9.95 -5.35 2.02
N GLU A 46 8.92 -5.49 1.17
CA GLU A 46 9.17 -5.82 -0.23
C GLU A 46 9.77 -4.59 -0.93
N PRO A 47 10.94 -4.70 -1.59
CA PRO A 47 11.47 -3.60 -2.37
C PRO A 47 10.51 -3.33 -3.53
N ALA A 48 9.62 -2.36 -3.32
CA ALA A 48 8.75 -1.83 -4.36
C ALA A 48 9.64 -1.47 -5.55
N SER A 49 9.57 -2.29 -6.61
CA SER A 49 10.31 -2.10 -7.84
C SER A 49 10.10 -0.67 -8.35
N ALA A 50 11.09 -0.11 -9.05
CA ALA A 50 10.96 1.23 -9.63
C ALA A 50 9.63 1.39 -10.41
N LEU A 51 9.22 0.34 -11.15
CA LEU A 51 7.94 0.27 -11.85
C LEU A 51 6.73 0.45 -10.94
N SER A 52 6.68 -0.28 -9.81
CA SER A 52 5.54 -0.20 -8.87
C SER A 52 5.38 1.18 -8.24
N ARG A 53 6.47 1.95 -8.13
CA ARG A 53 6.48 3.30 -7.58
C ARG A 53 6.07 4.39 -8.58
N THR A 54 6.08 4.07 -9.87
CA THR A 54 5.80 5.04 -10.95
C THR A 54 4.61 4.63 -11.81
N ALA A 55 3.86 3.60 -11.40
CA ALA A 55 2.72 3.09 -12.17
C ALA A 55 1.61 4.13 -12.37
N ASP A 56 1.42 5.01 -11.39
CA ASP A 56 0.51 6.14 -11.41
C ASP A 56 0.99 7.31 -12.30
N LEU A 57 2.28 7.35 -12.63
CA LEU A 57 2.85 8.37 -13.53
C LEU A 57 2.65 8.02 -15.01
N ALA A 58 2.40 6.75 -15.32
CA ALA A 58 2.15 6.30 -16.70
C ALA A 58 0.86 6.95 -17.23
N GLY A 59 1.01 7.85 -18.19
CA GLY A 59 -0.13 8.57 -18.80
C GLY A 59 -0.68 9.74 -17.98
N ALA A 60 -0.06 10.09 -16.84
CA ALA A 60 -0.45 11.25 -16.03
C ALA A 60 -0.13 12.59 -16.73
N PHE A 61 0.76 12.58 -17.72
CA PHE A 61 1.20 13.78 -18.45
C PHE A 61 1.07 13.57 -19.95
N ALA A 62 0.59 14.61 -20.65
CA ALA A 62 0.73 14.70 -22.10
C ALA A 62 2.12 15.27 -22.42
N GLY A 63 2.96 14.44 -23.03
CA GLY A 63 4.31 14.82 -23.45
C GLY A 63 4.42 14.92 -24.97
N PRO A 64 5.51 15.52 -25.50
CA PRO A 64 5.86 15.39 -26.91
C PRO A 64 6.02 13.90 -27.29
N ALA A 65 5.91 13.59 -28.58
CA ALA A 65 6.14 12.24 -29.09
C ALA A 65 7.50 11.72 -28.60
N ASP A 66 7.55 10.44 -28.26
CA ASP A 66 8.73 9.80 -27.65
C ASP A 66 10.01 10.12 -28.47
N LEU A 67 11.07 10.55 -27.79
CA LEU A 67 12.36 10.79 -28.43
C LEU A 67 12.92 9.51 -29.08
N SER A 68 12.48 8.33 -28.62
CA SER A 68 12.86 7.03 -29.18
C SER A 68 12.35 6.79 -30.61
N VAL A 69 11.38 7.58 -31.10
CA VAL A 69 10.83 7.41 -32.46
C VAL A 69 11.52 8.27 -33.53
N ASN A 70 12.43 9.18 -33.16
CA ASN A 70 13.22 9.96 -34.11
C ASN A 70 14.73 9.73 -33.91
N PRO A 71 15.37 8.89 -34.74
CA PRO A 71 16.78 8.54 -34.63
C PRO A 71 17.73 9.74 -34.64
N ASP A 72 17.34 10.88 -35.23
CA ASP A 72 18.15 12.08 -35.27
C ASP A 72 18.33 12.72 -33.88
N TYR A 73 17.37 12.56 -32.97
CA TYR A 73 17.44 13.06 -31.59
C TYR A 73 18.12 12.10 -30.61
N MET A 74 18.45 10.88 -31.04
CA MET A 74 19.19 9.89 -30.23
C MET A 74 20.71 9.97 -30.43
N ARG A 75 21.18 10.76 -31.41
CA ARG A 75 22.62 11.01 -31.56
C ARG A 75 23.13 11.68 -30.28
N ASP A 76 24.03 10.96 -29.59
CA ASP A 76 24.72 11.35 -28.35
C ASP A 76 23.91 11.25 -27.04
N PHE A 77 22.73 10.60 -27.04
CA PHE A 77 22.01 10.33 -25.79
C PHE A 77 22.83 9.39 -24.87
N GLY A 78 23.18 9.87 -23.68
CA GLY A 78 23.91 9.09 -22.67
C GLY A 78 25.44 9.09 -22.80
N ARG A 79 26.02 9.98 -23.62
CA ARG A 79 27.47 10.29 -23.63
C ARG A 79 27.81 11.46 -22.72
#